data_AF-A0A9W6KHD0-F1
#
_entry.id   AF-A0A9W6KHD0-F1
#
_cell.length_a   1.000
_cell.length_b   1.000
_cell.length_c   1.000
_cell.angle_alpha   90.00
_cell.angle_beta   90.00
_cell.angle_gamma   90.00
#
_symmetry.space_group_name_H-M   'P 1'
#
loop_
_entity.id
_entity.type
_entity.pdbx_description
1 polymer ?
#
loop_
_entity_poly.entity_id
_entity_poly.type
_entity_poly.pdbx_seq_one_letter_code
_entity_poly.pdbx_strand_id
1 'polypeptide(L)'
;MLGELADVVRALTDLGGDAWLLPAGPGRVAVLPRENAYGYADADAHARLLSAKLGTLAASNSVVDSDVVFIELYRNGEHFHSYVSEQEFLVDWFIDGAGAPRYRLGGVEYPADAPYPKGPGGADPAVFAPFGVGPVDLDRLGVALRGEGGDAFLAEDLDHSIMEALHLDPAGLRTAFRWAAEEDLPGLVRVAPRADRA
;
A
#
# COMPACT_ATOMS: atom_id res chain seq x y z
N MET A 1 21.87 -6.50 -3.57
CA MET A 1 20.93 -5.69 -4.36
C MET A 1 20.57 -6.31 -5.71
N LEU A 2 21.51 -6.77 -6.54
CA LEU A 2 21.18 -7.31 -7.88
C LEU A 2 20.28 -8.58 -7.88
N GLY A 3 20.33 -9.40 -6.82
CA GLY A 3 19.57 -10.67 -6.75
C GLY A 3 18.06 -10.50 -6.53
N GLU A 4 17.67 -9.70 -5.53
CA GLU A 4 16.24 -9.53 -5.16
C GLU A 4 15.46 -8.84 -6.27
N LEU A 5 16.02 -7.78 -6.88
CA LEU A 5 15.40 -7.11 -8.01
C LEU A 5 15.19 -8.08 -9.19
N ALA A 6 16.18 -8.93 -9.48
CA ALA A 6 16.06 -9.94 -10.54
C ALA A 6 14.97 -10.99 -10.25
N ASP A 7 14.83 -11.41 -9.00
CA ASP A 7 13.78 -12.35 -8.59
C ASP A 7 12.38 -11.74 -8.72
N VAL A 8 12.20 -10.47 -8.33
CA VAL A 8 10.93 -9.74 -8.51
C VAL A 8 10.63 -9.52 -9.99
N VAL A 9 11.63 -9.14 -10.81
CA VAL A 9 11.48 -9.02 -12.27
C VAL A 9 10.98 -10.32 -12.90
N ARG A 10 11.59 -11.46 -12.54
CA ARG A 10 11.19 -12.78 -13.04
C ARG A 10 9.77 -13.13 -12.59
N ALA A 11 9.45 -12.90 -11.32
CA ALA A 11 8.13 -13.16 -10.78
C ALA A 11 7.04 -12.32 -11.48
N LEU A 12 7.25 -11.02 -11.65
CA LEU A 12 6.33 -10.14 -12.38
C LEU A 12 6.19 -10.56 -13.84
N THR A 13 7.29 -10.89 -14.51
CA THR A 13 7.26 -11.34 -15.91
C THR A 13 6.45 -12.63 -16.07
N ASP A 14 6.61 -13.59 -15.15
CA ASP A 14 5.82 -14.84 -15.14
C ASP A 14 4.34 -14.60 -14.87
N LEU A 15 4.02 -13.58 -14.07
CA LEU A 15 2.65 -13.13 -13.82
C LEU A 15 2.07 -12.32 -15.00
N GLY A 16 2.87 -12.02 -16.03
CA GLY A 16 2.47 -11.16 -17.15
C GLY A 16 2.26 -9.71 -16.74
N GLY A 17 2.94 -9.27 -15.67
CA GLY A 17 2.81 -7.93 -15.11
C GLY A 17 3.28 -6.84 -16.06
N ASP A 18 2.73 -5.65 -15.86
CA ASP A 18 3.14 -4.41 -16.50
C ASP A 18 3.47 -3.42 -15.37
N ALA A 19 4.76 -3.21 -15.09
CA ALA A 19 5.19 -2.37 -13.98
C ALA A 19 6.56 -1.71 -14.19
N TRP A 20 6.83 -0.69 -13.38
CA TRP A 20 8.19 -0.26 -13.07
C TRP A 20 8.62 -0.84 -11.73
N LEU A 21 9.90 -1.13 -11.59
CA LEU A 21 10.52 -1.58 -10.34
C LEU A 21 11.69 -0.69 -10.00
N LEU A 22 11.92 -0.47 -8.72
CA LEU A 22 13.10 0.25 -8.26
C LEU A 22 13.51 -0.19 -6.85
N PRO A 23 14.78 -0.05 -6.47
CA PRO A 23 15.20 -0.27 -5.09
C PRO A 23 14.44 0.69 -4.16
N ALA A 24 13.82 0.15 -3.11
CA ALA A 24 13.24 0.93 -2.01
C ALA A 24 14.16 0.97 -0.78
N GLY A 25 15.38 0.46 -0.94
CA GLY A 25 16.40 0.28 0.09
C GLY A 25 17.10 -1.09 -0.02
N PRO A 26 18.18 -1.33 0.74
CA PRO A 26 18.81 -2.64 0.82
C PRO A 26 17.79 -3.73 1.18
N GLY A 27 17.62 -4.75 0.33
CA GLY A 27 16.66 -5.82 0.63
C GLY A 27 15.24 -5.57 0.11
N ARG A 28 14.96 -4.41 -0.49
CA ARG A 28 13.59 -3.94 -0.74
C ARG A 28 13.43 -3.41 -2.15
N VAL A 29 12.31 -3.76 -2.76
CA VAL A 29 11.95 -3.37 -4.12
C VAL A 29 10.55 -2.77 -4.07
N ALA A 30 10.41 -1.54 -4.57
CA ALA A 30 9.12 -0.95 -4.87
C ALA A 30 8.65 -1.45 -6.24
N VAL A 31 7.35 -1.74 -6.34
CA VAL A 31 6.69 -2.12 -7.58
C VAL A 31 5.61 -1.09 -7.85
N LEU A 32 5.73 -0.45 -9.01
CA LEU A 32 4.80 0.55 -9.51
C LEU A 32 3.98 -0.11 -10.63
N PRO A 33 2.84 -0.75 -10.32
CA PRO A 33 2.01 -1.38 -11.34
C PRO A 33 1.40 -0.33 -12.27
N ARG A 34 1.27 -0.67 -13.55
CA ARG A 34 0.65 0.19 -14.54
C ARG A 34 -0.83 0.39 -14.25
N GLU A 35 -1.26 1.65 -14.29
CA GLU A 35 -2.65 1.99 -14.12
C GLU A 35 -3.50 1.64 -15.36
N ASN A 36 -4.78 1.36 -15.12
CA ASN A 36 -5.80 1.22 -16.15
C ASN A 36 -6.20 2.61 -16.71
N ALA A 37 -7.19 2.62 -17.62
CA ALA A 37 -7.66 3.86 -18.26
C ALA A 37 -8.25 4.90 -17.30
N TYR A 38 -8.59 4.51 -16.07
CA TYR A 38 -9.10 5.39 -15.01
C TYR A 38 -8.02 5.86 -14.04
N GLY A 39 -6.74 5.55 -14.31
CA GLY A 39 -5.64 5.94 -13.44
C GLY A 39 -5.53 5.11 -12.15
N TYR A 40 -6.18 3.94 -12.10
CA TYR A 40 -6.12 3.00 -10.98
C TYR A 40 -5.26 1.78 -11.33
N ALA A 41 -4.41 1.34 -10.39
CA ALA A 41 -3.72 0.07 -10.46
C ALA A 41 -4.09 -0.80 -9.25
N ASP A 42 -4.36 -2.08 -9.49
CA ASP A 42 -4.68 -3.05 -8.44
C ASP A 42 -3.40 -3.50 -7.73
N ALA A 43 -2.89 -2.64 -6.84
CA ALA A 43 -1.67 -2.87 -6.08
C ALA A 43 -1.78 -4.09 -5.15
N ASP A 44 -2.96 -4.30 -4.56
CA ASP A 44 -3.28 -5.44 -3.68
C ASP A 44 -3.13 -6.78 -4.41
N ALA A 45 -3.68 -6.90 -5.61
CA ALA A 45 -3.52 -8.10 -6.42
C ALA A 45 -2.03 -8.39 -6.73
N HIS A 46 -1.24 -7.35 -7.02
CA HIS A 46 0.20 -7.49 -7.27
C HIS A 46 0.94 -7.93 -6.00
N ALA A 47 0.73 -7.27 -4.87
CA ALA A 47 1.37 -7.61 -3.60
C ALA A 47 1.06 -9.05 -3.19
N ARG A 48 -0.22 -9.46 -3.28
CA ARG A 48 -0.66 -10.83 -3.02
C ARG A 48 0.05 -11.86 -3.92
N LEU A 49 0.03 -11.64 -5.23
CA LEU A 49 0.61 -12.59 -6.19
C LEU A 49 2.13 -12.68 -6.06
N LEU A 50 2.81 -11.56 -5.83
CA LEU A 50 4.26 -11.53 -5.60
C LEU A 50 4.63 -12.21 -4.29
N SER A 51 3.90 -11.94 -3.21
CA SER A 51 4.08 -12.62 -1.93
C SER A 51 3.96 -14.14 -2.08
N ALA A 52 2.95 -14.64 -2.82
CA ALA A 52 2.80 -16.07 -3.11
C ALA A 52 3.97 -16.63 -3.92
N LYS A 53 4.34 -15.93 -5.00
CA LYS A 53 5.34 -16.42 -5.95
C LYS A 53 6.75 -16.46 -5.37
N LEU A 54 7.07 -15.48 -4.51
CA LEU A 54 8.40 -15.31 -3.92
C LEU A 54 8.52 -15.93 -2.51
N GLY A 55 7.41 -16.34 -1.89
CA GLY A 55 7.41 -16.87 -0.52
C GLY A 55 7.88 -15.84 0.52
N THR A 56 7.54 -14.57 0.30
CA THR A 56 8.03 -13.43 1.11
C THR A 56 6.88 -12.52 1.54
N LEU A 57 7.18 -11.55 2.40
CA LEU A 57 6.26 -10.50 2.79
C LEU A 57 6.11 -9.48 1.64
N ALA A 58 4.89 -9.03 1.39
CA ALA A 58 4.60 -7.91 0.51
C ALA A 58 3.57 -6.98 1.15
N ALA A 59 3.70 -5.69 0.87
CA ALA A 59 2.73 -4.67 1.26
C ALA A 59 2.25 -3.98 -0.01
N SER A 60 0.96 -3.67 -0.07
CA SER A 60 0.41 -2.67 -0.97
C SER A 60 -0.02 -1.47 -0.16
N ASN A 61 0.18 -0.27 -0.70
CA ASN A 61 -0.36 0.95 -0.14
C ASN A 61 -1.22 1.66 -1.18
N SER A 62 -2.23 2.39 -0.71
CA SER A 62 -3.01 3.31 -1.55
C SER A 62 -3.38 4.54 -0.75
N VAL A 63 -3.36 5.70 -1.42
CA VAL A 63 -3.84 6.97 -0.89
C VAL A 63 -5.09 7.35 -1.68
N VAL A 64 -6.19 7.62 -0.99
CA VAL A 64 -7.47 7.98 -1.60
C VAL A 64 -7.79 9.43 -1.29
N ASP A 65 -7.96 10.22 -2.36
CA ASP A 65 -8.35 11.64 -2.33
C ASP A 65 -7.52 12.55 -1.41
N SER A 66 -6.28 12.16 -1.09
CA SER A 66 -5.41 12.83 -0.10
C SER A 66 -5.91 12.76 1.35
N ASP A 67 -6.95 11.96 1.63
CA ASP A 67 -7.62 11.91 2.93
C ASP A 67 -7.27 10.66 3.75
N VAL A 68 -7.11 9.51 3.09
CA VAL A 68 -6.90 8.23 3.78
C VAL A 68 -5.81 7.39 3.12
N VAL A 69 -5.00 6.74 3.96
CA VAL A 69 -4.01 5.74 3.57
C VAL A 69 -4.56 4.35 3.94
N PHE A 70 -4.54 3.44 2.98
CA PHE A 70 -4.71 2.01 3.23
C PHE A 70 -3.40 1.28 3.00
N ILE A 71 -3.08 0.33 3.88
CA ILE A 71 -1.95 -0.59 3.67
C ILE A 71 -2.42 -2.02 3.94
N GLU A 72 -2.26 -2.89 2.96
CA GLU A 72 -2.61 -4.31 3.06
C GLU A 72 -1.34 -5.17 3.05
N LEU A 73 -1.24 -6.10 4.00
CA LEU A 73 -0.05 -6.91 4.20
C LEU A 73 -0.31 -8.38 3.86
N TYR A 74 0.63 -8.95 3.10
CA TYR A 74 0.55 -10.31 2.58
C TYR A 74 1.77 -11.15 2.98
N ARG A 75 1.53 -12.43 3.25
CA ARG A 75 2.55 -13.45 3.51
C ARG A 75 2.20 -14.71 2.73
N ASN A 76 3.09 -15.14 1.86
CA ASN A 76 2.88 -16.28 0.96
C ASN A 76 1.55 -16.18 0.17
N GLY A 77 1.12 -14.95 -0.15
CA GLY A 77 -0.13 -14.65 -0.84
C GLY A 77 -1.39 -14.71 0.01
N GLU A 78 -1.27 -14.95 1.31
CA GLU A 78 -2.37 -14.79 2.26
C GLU A 78 -2.33 -13.37 2.82
N HIS A 79 -3.48 -12.70 2.79
CA HIS A 79 -3.69 -11.46 3.52
C HIS A 79 -3.69 -11.76 5.02
N PHE A 80 -2.95 -10.98 5.81
CA PHE A 80 -2.86 -11.21 7.25
C PHE A 80 -3.02 -9.97 8.11
N HIS A 81 -3.02 -8.77 7.53
CA HIS A 81 -3.20 -7.52 8.27
C HIS A 81 -3.63 -6.39 7.34
N SER A 82 -4.53 -5.54 7.85
CA SER A 82 -4.98 -4.31 7.19
C SER A 82 -4.70 -3.12 8.08
N TYR A 83 -4.29 -2.03 7.47
CA TYR A 83 -4.17 -0.72 8.10
C TYR A 83 -4.98 0.30 7.33
N VAL A 84 -5.64 1.17 8.09
CA VAL A 84 -6.32 2.36 7.58
C VAL A 84 -5.96 3.53 8.48
N SER A 85 -5.57 4.67 7.90
CA SER A 85 -5.22 5.85 8.70
C SER A 85 -6.42 6.49 9.40
N GLU A 86 -7.61 6.33 8.83
CA GLU A 86 -8.86 6.85 9.39
C GLU A 86 -10.02 5.88 9.12
N GLN A 87 -10.51 5.22 10.16
CA GLN A 87 -11.56 4.20 10.07
C GLN A 87 -12.91 4.76 9.61
N GLU A 88 -13.18 6.07 9.74
CA GLU A 88 -14.44 6.62 9.26
C GLU A 88 -14.60 6.53 7.74
N PHE A 89 -13.50 6.41 6.98
CA PHE A 89 -13.55 6.17 5.53
C PHE A 89 -14.01 4.75 5.15
N LEU A 90 -14.08 3.83 6.10
CA LEU A 90 -14.64 2.48 5.89
C LEU A 90 -16.17 2.46 5.96
N VAL A 91 -16.80 3.58 6.31
CA VAL A 91 -18.24 3.67 6.52
C VAL A 91 -18.95 3.86 5.17
N ASP A 92 -19.69 2.83 4.75
CA ASP A 92 -20.52 2.85 3.53
C ASP A 92 -21.93 3.34 3.86
N TRP A 93 -22.23 4.60 3.52
CA TRP A 93 -23.51 5.24 3.78
C TRP A 93 -24.56 4.90 2.71
N PHE A 94 -25.77 4.53 3.14
CA PHE A 94 -26.87 4.20 2.23
C PHE A 94 -28.24 4.56 2.81
N ILE A 95 -29.26 4.56 1.95
CA ILE A 95 -30.66 4.69 2.34
C ILE A 95 -31.31 3.31 2.26
N ASP A 96 -31.95 2.87 3.34
CA ASP A 96 -32.61 1.56 3.37
C ASP A 96 -33.95 1.55 2.63
N GLY A 97 -34.59 0.37 2.57
CA GLY A 97 -35.89 0.20 1.91
C GLY A 97 -37.05 0.98 2.56
N ALA A 98 -36.88 1.49 3.76
CA ALA A 98 -37.84 2.35 4.45
C ALA A 98 -37.53 3.85 4.27
N GLY A 99 -36.49 4.21 3.53
CA GLY A 99 -36.06 5.58 3.34
C GLY A 99 -35.24 6.13 4.51
N ALA A 100 -34.81 5.30 5.46
CA ALA A 100 -34.00 5.71 6.60
C ALA A 100 -32.50 5.68 6.25
N PRO A 101 -31.72 6.70 6.64
CA PRO A 101 -30.27 6.67 6.46
C PRO A 101 -29.65 5.62 7.39
N ARG A 102 -28.69 4.88 6.86
CA ARG A 102 -27.93 3.82 7.54
C ARG A 102 -26.50 3.83 7.05
N TYR A 103 -25.64 3.11 7.78
CA TYR A 103 -24.31 2.82 7.29
C TYR A 103 -23.96 1.34 7.45
N ARG A 104 -23.02 0.88 6.64
CA ARG A 104 -22.42 -0.45 6.72
C ARG A 104 -20.95 -0.33 7.07
N LEU A 105 -20.50 -1.16 8.02
CA LEU A 105 -19.11 -1.27 8.41
C LEU A 105 -18.77 -2.74 8.66
N GLY A 106 -17.74 -3.27 8.00
CA GLY A 106 -17.35 -4.67 8.14
C GLY A 106 -18.46 -5.66 7.75
N GLY A 107 -19.33 -5.28 6.81
CA GLY A 107 -20.48 -6.09 6.40
C GLY A 107 -21.69 -6.05 7.34
N VAL A 108 -21.63 -5.27 8.44
CA VAL A 108 -22.72 -5.11 9.39
C VAL A 108 -23.40 -3.76 9.19
N GLU A 109 -24.73 -3.73 9.23
CA GLU A 109 -25.53 -2.51 9.05
C GLU A 109 -25.95 -1.89 10.37
N TYR A 110 -25.85 -0.57 10.46
CA TYR A 110 -26.12 0.22 11.65
C TYR A 110 -27.09 1.37 11.35
N PRO A 111 -27.84 1.87 12.35
CA PRO A 111 -28.56 3.15 12.26
C PRO A 111 -27.59 4.32 12.00
N ALA A 112 -28.04 5.37 11.31
CA ALA A 112 -27.18 6.52 10.99
C ALA A 112 -26.60 7.28 12.21
N ASP A 113 -27.26 7.21 13.36
CA ASP A 113 -26.84 7.86 14.61
C ASP A 113 -25.99 6.94 15.50
N ALA A 114 -25.75 5.69 15.08
CA ALA A 114 -24.90 4.78 15.83
C ALA A 114 -23.43 5.26 15.80
N PRO A 115 -22.69 5.10 16.91
CA PRO A 115 -21.28 5.42 16.92
C PRO A 115 -20.49 4.41 16.06
N TYR A 116 -19.51 4.92 15.34
CA TYR A 116 -18.55 4.13 14.56
C TYR A 116 -17.11 4.50 14.97
N PRO A 117 -16.14 3.59 14.80
CA PRO A 117 -14.75 3.84 15.14
C PRO A 117 -14.18 4.99 14.30
N LYS A 118 -13.30 5.77 14.93
CA LYS A 118 -12.57 6.89 14.33
C LYS A 118 -11.09 6.73 14.57
N GLY A 119 -10.29 7.41 13.77
CA GLY A 119 -8.85 7.34 13.81
C GLY A 119 -8.32 6.03 13.24
N PRO A 120 -7.01 5.81 13.37
CA PRO A 120 -6.31 4.75 12.68
C PRO A 120 -6.70 3.36 13.16
N GLY A 121 -6.91 2.45 12.22
CA GLY A 121 -7.16 1.02 12.44
C GLY A 121 -5.95 0.20 12.02
N GLY A 122 -5.58 -0.82 12.81
CA GLY A 122 -4.46 -1.70 12.47
C GLY A 122 -3.07 -1.07 12.63
N ALA A 123 -2.93 0.02 13.39
CA ALA A 123 -1.67 0.72 13.66
C ALA A 123 -0.72 -0.05 14.61
N ASP A 124 -0.32 -1.26 14.24
CA ASP A 124 0.61 -2.12 15.01
C ASP A 124 2.05 -2.05 14.44
N PRO A 125 2.98 -1.31 15.07
CA PRO A 125 4.33 -1.18 14.54
C PRO A 125 5.10 -2.51 14.46
N ALA A 126 4.80 -3.49 15.30
CA ALA A 126 5.49 -4.79 15.27
C ALA A 126 5.17 -5.58 14.00
N VAL A 127 3.96 -5.40 13.45
CA VAL A 127 3.53 -6.04 12.21
C VAL A 127 4.22 -5.42 10.98
N PHE A 128 4.49 -4.11 11.03
CA PHE A 128 5.11 -3.36 9.94
C PHE A 128 6.65 -3.41 9.94
N ALA A 129 7.28 -3.58 11.11
CA ALA A 129 8.73 -3.57 11.24
C ALA A 129 9.50 -4.51 10.29
N PRO A 130 9.02 -5.73 9.95
CA PRO A 130 9.68 -6.61 9.00
C PRO A 130 9.81 -6.03 7.57
N PHE A 131 8.99 -5.04 7.21
CA PHE A 131 9.05 -4.38 5.91
C PHE A 131 10.17 -3.33 5.84
N GLY A 132 10.64 -2.84 6.98
CA GLY A 132 11.67 -1.81 7.02
C GLY A 132 13.07 -2.31 6.66
N VAL A 133 13.99 -1.36 6.57
CA VAL A 133 15.42 -1.57 6.31
C VAL A 133 16.21 -1.32 7.58
N GLY A 134 17.01 -2.31 7.99
CA GLY A 134 17.83 -2.21 9.19
C GLY A 134 16.99 -2.20 10.47
N PRO A 135 17.53 -1.67 11.59
CA PRO A 135 16.80 -1.58 12.84
C PRO A 135 15.70 -0.52 12.76
N VAL A 136 14.44 -0.94 12.82
CA VAL A 136 13.26 -0.06 12.86
C VAL A 136 12.96 0.36 14.30
N ASP A 137 12.76 1.66 14.52
CA ASP A 137 12.28 2.21 15.80
C ASP A 137 10.76 2.03 15.88
N LEU A 138 10.31 1.08 16.72
CA LEU A 138 8.89 0.74 16.86
C LEU A 138 8.07 1.87 17.47
N ASP A 139 8.66 2.69 18.34
CA ASP A 139 7.95 3.81 18.96
C ASP A 139 7.72 4.90 17.91
N ARG A 140 8.76 5.25 17.14
CA ARG A 140 8.63 6.20 16.03
C ARG A 140 7.66 5.69 14.95
N LEU A 141 7.72 4.41 14.60
CA LEU A 141 6.79 3.82 13.64
C LEU A 141 5.35 3.82 14.17
N GLY A 142 5.15 3.53 15.46
CA GLY A 142 3.83 3.58 16.08
C GLY A 142 3.24 4.99 16.08
N VAL A 143 4.08 6.00 16.34
CA VAL A 143 3.71 7.42 16.26
C VAL A 143 3.30 7.78 14.83
N ALA A 144 4.09 7.39 13.82
CA ALA A 144 3.74 7.59 12.40
C ALA A 144 2.45 6.89 11.99
N LEU A 145 2.26 5.60 12.34
CA LEU A 145 1.03 4.86 12.03
C LEU A 145 -0.21 5.43 12.72
N ARG A 146 -0.05 6.14 13.84
CA ARG A 146 -1.18 6.80 14.50
C ARG A 146 -1.44 8.23 13.99
N GLY A 147 -0.60 8.74 13.08
CA GLY A 147 -0.62 10.15 12.68
C GLY A 147 -0.30 11.10 13.84
N GLU A 148 0.37 10.59 14.89
CA GLU A 148 0.83 11.38 16.02
C GLU A 148 2.19 11.99 15.65
N GLY A 149 2.50 13.23 16.08
CA GLY A 149 3.87 13.74 16.01
C GLY A 149 4.29 14.53 14.77
N GLY A 150 3.38 14.92 13.87
CA GLY A 150 3.69 15.82 12.77
C GLY A 150 2.49 16.65 12.29
N ASP A 151 2.77 17.71 11.53
CA ASP A 151 1.79 18.55 10.81
C ASP A 151 1.21 17.80 9.57
N ALA A 152 1.01 16.49 9.65
CA ALA A 152 0.48 15.71 8.53
C ALA A 152 -0.99 16.10 8.32
N PHE A 153 -1.20 17.06 7.43
CA PHE A 153 -2.52 17.54 7.04
C PHE A 153 -3.15 16.65 5.96
N LEU A 154 -2.32 15.92 5.21
CA LEU A 154 -2.69 15.09 4.08
C LEU A 154 -2.21 13.66 4.26
N ALA A 155 -2.95 12.71 3.68
CA ALA A 155 -2.63 11.28 3.71
C ALA A 155 -1.25 10.97 3.11
N GLU A 156 -0.80 11.75 2.12
CA GLU A 156 0.53 11.59 1.52
C GLU A 156 1.67 11.92 2.49
N ASP A 157 1.47 12.88 3.41
CA ASP A 157 2.46 13.22 4.43
C ASP A 157 2.54 12.14 5.51
N LEU A 158 1.39 11.52 5.80
CA LEU A 158 1.31 10.35 6.68
C LEU A 158 2.01 9.14 6.05
N ASP A 159 1.68 8.79 4.81
CA ASP A 159 2.33 7.70 4.06
C ASP A 159 3.85 7.93 4.02
N HIS A 160 4.29 9.17 3.75
CA HIS A 160 5.70 9.54 3.80
C HIS A 160 6.34 9.28 5.17
N SER A 161 5.68 9.70 6.25
CA SER A 161 6.17 9.49 7.62
C SER A 161 6.29 8.01 7.98
N ILE A 162 5.38 7.16 7.48
CA ILE A 162 5.44 5.70 7.63
C ILE A 162 6.66 5.14 6.88
N MET A 163 6.87 5.54 5.62
CA MET A 163 8.03 5.09 4.83
C MET A 163 9.36 5.51 5.46
N GLU A 164 9.43 6.74 5.97
CA GLU A 164 10.62 7.23 6.69
C GLU A 164 10.90 6.41 7.96
N ALA A 165 9.87 6.11 8.75
CA ALA A 165 10.01 5.29 9.96
C ALA A 165 10.44 3.85 9.65
N LEU A 166 10.13 3.34 8.45
CA LEU A 166 10.58 2.06 7.93
C LEU A 166 11.96 2.12 7.25
N HIS A 167 12.57 3.30 7.15
CA HIS A 167 13.82 3.53 6.40
C HIS A 167 13.74 3.10 4.92
N LEU A 168 12.57 3.29 4.31
CA LEU A 168 12.34 3.05 2.89
C LEU A 168 12.55 4.33 2.08
N ASP A 169 12.95 4.19 0.81
CA ASP A 169 13.03 5.31 -0.13
C ASP A 169 11.61 5.76 -0.55
N PRO A 170 11.15 6.96 -0.15
CA PRO A 170 9.79 7.40 -0.42
C PRO A 170 9.57 7.82 -1.88
N ALA A 171 10.61 8.17 -2.64
CA ALA A 171 10.45 8.69 -4.01
C ALA A 171 9.80 7.64 -4.93
N GLY A 172 10.27 6.40 -4.80
CA GLY A 172 9.74 5.26 -5.55
C GLY A 172 8.42 4.70 -5.06
N LEU A 173 8.00 5.02 -3.83
CA LEU A 173 6.75 4.54 -3.25
C LEU A 173 5.60 5.55 -3.38
N ARG A 174 5.92 6.79 -3.77
CA ARG A 174 4.94 7.89 -3.95
C ARG A 174 4.72 8.28 -5.41
N THR A 175 5.44 7.67 -6.34
CA THR A 175 5.34 7.99 -7.77
C THR A 175 4.45 6.98 -8.49
N ALA A 176 3.38 7.45 -9.14
CA ALA A 176 2.54 6.57 -9.94
C ALA A 176 3.26 6.12 -11.23
N PHE A 177 2.93 4.94 -11.77
CA PHE A 177 3.61 4.38 -12.95
C PHE A 177 3.66 5.34 -14.13
N ARG A 178 2.56 6.08 -14.41
CA ARG A 178 2.50 7.06 -15.52
C ARG A 178 3.46 8.24 -15.39
N TRP A 179 3.93 8.52 -14.16
CA TRP A 179 4.84 9.62 -13.86
C TRP A 179 6.28 9.15 -13.60
N ALA A 180 6.51 7.83 -13.58
CA ALA A 180 7.83 7.29 -13.37
C ALA A 180 8.73 7.56 -14.60
N ALA A 181 9.84 8.25 -14.36
CA ALA A 181 10.89 8.52 -15.33
C ALA A 181 12.25 8.12 -14.74
N GLU A 182 13.13 7.55 -15.58
CA GLU A 182 14.48 7.14 -15.15
C GLU A 182 15.32 8.32 -14.62
N GLU A 183 15.05 9.53 -15.11
CA GLU A 183 15.72 10.76 -14.71
C GLU A 183 15.43 11.14 -13.24
N ASP A 184 14.21 10.85 -12.78
CA ASP A 184 13.73 11.16 -11.43
C ASP A 184 13.89 9.98 -10.46
N LEU A 185 13.95 8.75 -10.98
CA LEU A 185 14.01 7.51 -10.22
C LEU A 185 15.22 6.65 -10.65
N PRO A 186 16.43 6.92 -10.13
CA PRO A 186 17.62 6.16 -10.47
C PRO A 186 17.48 4.66 -10.17
N GLY A 187 17.82 3.82 -11.14
CA GLY A 187 17.73 2.36 -10.98
C GLY A 187 16.34 1.77 -11.29
N LEU A 188 15.47 2.55 -11.92
CA LEU A 188 14.20 2.08 -12.47
C LEU A 188 14.43 0.95 -13.49
N VAL A 189 13.62 -0.11 -13.39
CA VAL A 189 13.65 -1.27 -14.29
C VAL A 189 12.24 -1.52 -14.80
N ARG A 190 12.08 -1.62 -16.12
CA ARG A 190 10.80 -1.92 -16.77
C ARG A 190 10.53 -3.42 -16.79
N VAL A 191 9.34 -3.84 -16.39
CA VAL A 191 8.77 -5.16 -16.73
C VAL A 191 7.55 -4.97 -17.60
N ALA A 192 7.70 -5.21 -18.91
CA ALA A 192 6.63 -5.10 -19.87
C ALA A 192 5.85 -6.43 -20.00
N PRO A 193 4.54 -6.38 -20.34
CA PRO A 193 3.77 -7.58 -20.59
C PRO A 193 4.36 -8.35 -21.79
N ARG A 194 4.26 -9.69 -21.76
CA ARG A 194 4.69 -10.52 -22.90
C ARG A 194 3.87 -10.13 -24.14
N ALA A 195 4.57 -9.93 -25.27
CA ALA A 195 3.97 -9.49 -26.54
C ALA A 195 2.95 -10.49 -27.14
N ASP A 196 2.80 -11.67 -26.55
CA ASP A 196 2.10 -12.82 -27.14
C ASP A 196 0.61 -12.92 -26.71
N ARG A 197 0.03 -11.85 -26.17
CA ARG A 197 -1.42 -11.75 -25.88
C ARG A 197 -1.98 -10.42 -26.38
N ALA A 198 -2.14 -10.33 -27.70
CA ALA A 198 -3.07 -9.42 -28.36
C ALA A 198 -4.16 -10.24 -29.04
#